data_AF-A0A4Z1A9J9-F1
#
_entry.id   AF-A0A4Z1A9J9-F1
#
_cell.length_a   1.000
_cell.length_b   1.000
_cell.length_c   1.000
_cell.angle_alpha   90.00
_cell.angle_beta   90.00
_cell.angle_gamma   90.00
#
_symmetry.space_group_name_H-M   'P 1'
#
loop_
_entity.id
_entity.type
_entity.pdbx_description
1 polymer ?
#
loop_
_entity_poly.entity_id
_entity_poly.type
_entity_poly.pdbx_seq_one_letter_code
_entity_poly.pdbx_strand_id
1 'polypeptide(L)'
;MKPKKETSKVLNHPLFPAFITLYQKSLVFRYSKDNLQQYPEFHSIPQSTIQELLDFFLEYLYPDYEKRKKLDAAFDALSGFVNHPSKIWGILGNLAMSIFRFGKHFPMALKAGLSALHSYVTAHSFEEELVLALDAKESPKEFLESPDAMEKLISSVEKSKADAFRKDVGALFGIFSDRELVRKIILIMEDILVKMESKSSVYTTDDKNGISLGVSILKEGRKIFDLMTKEEMSLVLQAIDKIEENFYQSACERFRTK
;
A
#
# COMPACT_ATOMS: atom_id res chain seq x y z
N MET A 1 10.86 -15.37 -21.33
CA MET A 1 11.60 -14.55 -20.35
C MET A 1 11.08 -14.91 -18.96
N LYS A 2 11.96 -15.27 -18.01
CA LYS A 2 11.55 -15.40 -16.61
C LYS A 2 11.13 -14.02 -16.11
N PRO A 3 9.98 -13.85 -15.43
CA PRO A 3 9.63 -12.56 -14.85
C PRO A 3 10.72 -12.16 -13.86
N LYS A 4 11.15 -10.90 -13.94
CA LYS A 4 12.05 -10.31 -12.94
C LYS A 4 11.26 -10.32 -11.64
N LYS A 5 11.75 -11.01 -10.61
CA LYS A 5 11.14 -10.94 -9.27
C LYS A 5 11.11 -9.47 -8.85
N GLU A 6 9.93 -8.95 -8.54
CA GLU A 6 9.74 -7.63 -7.93
C GLU A 6 9.92 -7.72 -6.41
N THR A 7 10.84 -8.58 -5.95
CA THR A 7 11.19 -8.70 -4.54
C THR A 7 11.82 -7.40 -4.10
N SER A 8 11.33 -6.83 -3.00
CA SER A 8 12.01 -5.75 -2.27
C SER A 8 13.49 -6.05 -2.11
N LYS A 9 14.37 -5.19 -2.63
CA LYS A 9 15.82 -5.41 -2.45
C LYS A 9 16.27 -5.22 -1.01
N VAL A 10 15.43 -4.60 -0.17
CA VAL A 10 15.75 -4.25 1.21
C VAL A 10 15.15 -5.19 2.25
N LEU A 11 14.29 -6.15 1.89
CA LEU A 11 13.65 -7.05 2.85
C LEU A 11 14.65 -7.81 3.74
N ASN A 12 15.82 -8.17 3.18
CA ASN A 12 16.89 -8.87 3.90
C ASN A 12 17.96 -7.92 4.45
N HIS A 13 17.78 -6.61 4.32
CA HIS A 13 18.74 -5.63 4.78
C HIS A 13 18.75 -5.56 6.33
N PRO A 14 19.91 -5.60 7.00
CA PRO A 14 19.99 -5.71 8.47
C PRO A 14 19.35 -4.54 9.22
N LEU A 15 19.26 -3.36 8.61
CA LEU A 15 18.62 -2.18 9.21
C LEU A 15 17.13 -2.09 8.90
N PHE A 16 16.60 -2.92 7.99
CA PHE A 16 15.22 -2.79 7.51
C PHE A 16 14.16 -2.97 8.60
N PRO A 17 14.28 -3.92 9.55
CA PRO A 17 13.30 -4.04 10.64
C PRO A 17 13.22 -2.76 11.51
N ALA A 18 14.36 -2.15 11.79
CA ALA A 18 14.43 -0.91 12.56
C ALA A 18 13.92 0.29 11.74
N PHE A 19 14.21 0.32 10.45
CA PHE A 19 13.64 1.30 9.52
C PHE A 19 12.11 1.22 9.44
N ILE A 20 11.52 0.02 9.33
CA ILE A 20 10.05 -0.16 9.37
C ILE A 20 9.49 0.47 10.65
N THR A 21 10.12 0.18 11.79
CA THR A 21 9.69 0.73 13.08
C THR A 21 9.77 2.26 13.10
N LEU A 22 10.84 2.85 12.56
CA LEU A 22 10.98 4.30 12.43
C LEU A 22 9.87 4.89 11.54
N TYR A 23 9.60 4.29 10.39
CA TYR A 23 8.55 4.75 9.48
C TYR A 23 7.17 4.68 10.16
N GLN A 24 6.83 3.57 10.80
CA GLN A 24 5.56 3.41 11.52
C GLN A 24 5.40 4.47 12.63
N LYS A 25 6.44 4.73 13.42
CA LYS A 25 6.44 5.81 14.42
C LYS A 25 6.21 7.17 13.77
N SER A 26 6.83 7.44 12.62
CA SER A 26 6.62 8.68 11.89
C SER A 26 5.18 8.81 11.40
N LEU A 27 4.57 7.75 10.87
CA LEU A 27 3.14 7.76 10.49
C LEU A 27 2.24 8.08 11.68
N VAL A 28 2.44 7.40 12.81
CA VAL A 28 1.67 7.66 14.04
C VAL A 28 1.81 9.12 14.48
N PHE A 29 3.00 9.70 14.38
CA PHE A 29 3.21 11.12 14.67
C PHE A 29 2.47 12.04 13.69
N ARG A 30 2.56 11.80 12.37
CA ARG A 30 1.92 12.62 11.33
C ARG A 30 0.40 12.66 11.45
N TYR A 31 -0.23 11.56 11.85
CA TYR A 31 -1.69 11.46 12.04
C TYR A 31 -2.12 11.57 13.51
N SER A 32 -1.21 11.99 14.40
CA SER A 32 -1.54 12.23 15.80
C SER A 32 -2.48 13.41 15.96
N LYS A 33 -3.31 13.38 17.01
CA LYS A 33 -4.22 14.48 17.35
C LYS A 33 -3.52 15.84 17.44
N ASP A 34 -2.30 15.86 17.98
CA ASP A 34 -1.51 17.07 18.16
C ASP A 34 -1.04 17.64 16.82
N ASN A 35 -0.55 16.79 15.90
CA ASN A 35 -0.14 17.25 14.58
C ASN A 35 -1.34 17.73 13.75
N LEU A 36 -2.49 17.06 13.88
CA LEU A 36 -3.72 17.40 13.16
C LEU A 36 -4.29 18.77 13.53
N GLN A 37 -3.92 19.35 14.68
CA GLN A 37 -4.31 20.73 15.03
C GLN A 37 -3.80 21.78 14.03
N GLN A 38 -2.77 21.44 13.25
CA GLN A 38 -2.23 22.30 12.19
C GLN A 38 -3.13 22.35 10.94
N TYR A 39 -4.17 21.51 10.88
CA TYR A 39 -5.03 21.34 9.71
C TYR A 39 -6.52 21.52 10.10
N PRO A 40 -6.94 22.75 10.45
CA PRO A 40 -8.30 23.01 10.91
C PRO A 40 -9.39 22.64 9.90
N GLU A 41 -9.07 22.62 8.61
CA GLU A 41 -9.97 22.19 7.54
C GLU A 41 -10.39 20.71 7.63
N PHE A 42 -9.63 19.87 8.34
CA PHE A 42 -9.90 18.44 8.50
C PHE A 42 -10.46 18.07 9.89
N HIS A 43 -10.73 19.05 10.76
CA HIS A 43 -11.29 18.81 12.09
C HIS A 43 -12.70 18.19 12.10
N SER A 44 -13.39 18.22 10.96
CA SER A 44 -14.69 17.55 10.79
C SER A 44 -14.56 16.02 10.71
N ILE A 45 -13.37 15.48 10.42
CA ILE A 45 -13.13 14.04 10.38
C ILE A 45 -13.07 13.51 11.82
N PRO A 46 -13.91 12.53 12.21
CA PRO A 46 -13.87 11.97 13.56
C PRO A 46 -12.52 11.34 13.89
N GLN A 47 -12.01 11.58 15.10
CA GLN A 47 -10.72 11.02 15.53
C GLN A 47 -10.71 9.47 15.50
N SER A 48 -11.85 8.83 15.78
CA SER A 48 -12.00 7.38 15.68
C SER A 48 -11.77 6.89 14.25
N THR A 49 -12.29 7.62 13.26
CA THR A 49 -12.09 7.31 11.84
C THR A 49 -10.62 7.42 11.44
N ILE A 50 -9.94 8.47 11.92
CA ILE A 50 -8.49 8.64 11.67
C ILE A 50 -7.71 7.48 12.28
N GLN A 51 -8.05 7.08 13.52
CA GLN A 51 -7.40 5.97 14.18
C GLN A 51 -7.64 4.64 13.45
N GLU A 52 -8.87 4.36 13.03
CA GLU A 52 -9.21 3.14 12.26
C GLU A 52 -8.46 3.08 10.93
N LEU A 53 -8.34 4.21 10.22
CA LEU A 53 -7.56 4.30 8.98
C LEU A 53 -6.07 4.08 9.21
N LEU A 54 -5.52 4.68 10.28
CA LEU A 54 -4.12 4.51 10.65
C LEU A 54 -3.82 3.06 11.05
N ASP A 55 -4.66 2.46 11.89
CA ASP A 55 -4.52 1.06 12.31
C ASP A 55 -4.62 0.11 11.11
N PHE A 56 -5.55 0.36 10.19
CA PHE A 56 -5.64 -0.39 8.94
C PHE A 56 -4.39 -0.27 8.09
N PHE A 57 -3.86 0.95 7.92
CA PHE A 57 -2.65 1.16 7.15
C PHE A 57 -1.47 0.43 7.78
N LEU A 58 -1.29 0.55 9.10
CA LEU A 58 -0.21 -0.09 9.84
C LEU A 58 -0.36 -1.62 9.95
N GLU A 59 -1.56 -2.17 9.79
CA GLU A 59 -1.78 -3.62 9.86
C GLU A 59 -1.69 -4.29 8.49
N TYR A 60 -2.14 -3.62 7.43
CA TYR A 60 -2.36 -4.26 6.12
C TYR A 60 -1.50 -3.69 4.99
N LEU A 61 -1.09 -2.42 5.07
CA LEU A 61 -0.36 -1.75 3.99
C LEU A 61 1.11 -1.51 4.35
N TYR A 62 1.39 -1.24 5.62
CA TYR A 62 2.74 -1.01 6.14
C TYR A 62 2.96 -1.74 7.48
N PRO A 63 2.89 -3.08 7.48
CA PRO A 63 2.95 -3.86 8.71
C PRO A 63 4.36 -4.02 9.28
N ASP A 64 4.41 -4.61 10.48
CA ASP A 64 5.66 -5.03 11.11
C ASP A 64 6.48 -5.96 10.20
N TYR A 65 7.76 -6.15 10.52
CA TYR A 65 8.69 -6.89 9.67
C TYR A 65 8.25 -8.35 9.39
N GLU A 66 7.63 -9.04 10.35
CA GLU A 66 7.23 -10.43 10.18
C GLU A 66 6.03 -10.56 9.23
N LYS A 67 5.03 -9.70 9.40
CA LYS A 67 3.91 -9.59 8.48
C LYS A 67 4.35 -9.03 7.12
N ARG A 68 5.35 -8.14 7.09
CA ARG A 68 5.90 -7.58 5.86
C ARG A 68 6.49 -8.66 4.96
N LYS A 69 7.21 -9.63 5.50
CA LYS A 69 7.70 -10.79 4.72
C LYS A 69 6.56 -11.55 4.03
N LYS A 70 5.42 -11.72 4.71
CA LYS A 70 4.24 -12.39 4.16
C LYS A 70 3.57 -11.55 3.08
N LEU A 71 3.49 -10.24 3.30
CA LEU A 71 2.94 -9.28 2.34
C LEU A 71 3.79 -9.25 1.06
N ASP A 72 5.11 -9.15 1.17
CA ASP A 72 6.05 -9.20 0.04
C ASP A 72 5.90 -10.50 -0.75
N ALA A 73 5.89 -11.65 -0.08
CA ALA A 73 5.71 -12.94 -0.74
C ALA A 73 4.35 -13.04 -1.47
N ALA A 74 3.29 -12.49 -0.88
CA ALA A 74 1.97 -12.43 -1.48
C ALA A 74 1.96 -11.55 -2.76
N PHE A 75 2.53 -10.35 -2.70
CA PHE A 75 2.59 -9.45 -3.86
C PHE A 75 3.51 -10.00 -4.96
N ASP A 76 4.61 -10.66 -4.62
CA ASP A 76 5.46 -11.38 -5.57
C ASP A 76 4.71 -12.50 -6.31
N ALA A 77 3.88 -13.25 -5.59
CA ALA A 77 3.02 -14.27 -6.21
C ALA A 77 2.01 -13.61 -7.15
N LEU A 78 1.36 -12.53 -6.70
CA LEU A 78 0.36 -11.77 -7.47
C LEU A 78 0.95 -11.14 -8.75
N SER A 79 2.14 -10.54 -8.68
CA SER A 79 2.82 -9.96 -9.85
C SER A 79 3.11 -11.02 -10.92
N GLY A 80 3.43 -12.25 -10.51
CA GLY A 80 3.58 -13.40 -11.39
C GLY A 80 2.29 -13.77 -12.14
N PHE A 81 1.11 -13.50 -11.60
CA PHE A 81 -0.16 -13.70 -12.30
C PHE A 81 -0.44 -12.58 -13.29
N VAL A 82 -0.27 -11.33 -12.84
CA VAL A 82 -0.52 -10.12 -13.63
C VAL A 82 0.36 -10.08 -14.88
N ASN A 83 1.64 -10.44 -14.75
CA ASN A 83 2.61 -10.46 -15.85
C ASN A 83 2.46 -11.69 -16.78
N HIS A 84 1.55 -12.62 -16.46
CA HIS A 84 1.25 -13.79 -17.26
C HIS A 84 -0.25 -13.88 -17.58
N PRO A 85 -0.75 -13.09 -18.56
CA PRO A 85 -2.16 -13.08 -18.90
C PRO A 85 -2.69 -14.48 -19.25
N SER A 86 -1.89 -15.39 -19.81
CA SER A 86 -2.30 -16.78 -20.06
C SER A 86 -2.65 -17.58 -18.79
N LYS A 87 -1.98 -17.32 -17.65
CA LYS A 87 -2.34 -17.92 -16.36
C LYS A 87 -3.70 -17.40 -15.86
N ILE A 88 -3.92 -16.10 -16.03
CA ILE A 88 -5.19 -15.44 -15.72
C ILE A 88 -6.30 -15.97 -16.65
N TRP A 89 -6.08 -16.01 -17.97
CA TRP A 89 -7.03 -16.58 -18.95
C TRP A 89 -7.29 -18.07 -18.74
N GLY A 90 -6.35 -18.85 -18.19
CA GLY A 90 -6.59 -20.25 -17.79
C GLY A 90 -7.53 -20.43 -16.58
N ILE A 91 -7.63 -19.41 -15.73
CA ILE A 91 -8.61 -19.32 -14.61
C ILE A 91 -9.94 -18.76 -15.16
N LEU A 92 -9.84 -17.72 -15.98
CA LEU A 92 -10.92 -16.90 -16.50
C LEU A 92 -11.67 -17.51 -17.69
N GLY A 93 -11.04 -18.37 -18.49
CA GLY A 93 -11.65 -18.99 -19.68
C GLY A 93 -12.84 -19.88 -19.32
N ASN A 94 -12.80 -20.53 -18.14
CA ASN A 94 -13.93 -21.23 -17.56
C ASN A 94 -14.84 -20.30 -16.72
N LEU A 95 -14.52 -19.00 -16.61
CA LEU A 95 -15.32 -17.95 -15.97
C LEU A 95 -16.06 -17.10 -17.01
N ALA A 96 -16.23 -17.53 -18.26
CA ALA A 96 -16.97 -16.75 -19.27
C ALA A 96 -18.35 -16.27 -18.76
N MET A 97 -19.03 -17.09 -17.95
CA MET A 97 -20.27 -16.72 -17.26
C MET A 97 -20.06 -15.67 -16.15
N SER A 98 -19.00 -15.76 -15.35
CA SER A 98 -18.66 -14.74 -14.34
C SER A 98 -18.18 -13.44 -14.98
N ILE A 99 -17.35 -13.48 -16.02
CA ILE A 99 -16.94 -12.29 -16.80
C ILE A 99 -18.19 -11.58 -17.36
N PHE A 100 -19.13 -12.34 -17.93
CA PHE A 100 -20.41 -11.80 -18.39
C PHE A 100 -21.24 -11.18 -17.24
N ARG A 101 -21.26 -11.82 -16.06
CA ARG A 101 -21.87 -11.30 -14.82
C ARG A 101 -21.22 -10.01 -14.31
N PHE A 102 -19.93 -9.80 -14.61
CA PHE A 102 -19.17 -8.62 -14.16
C PHE A 102 -19.23 -7.46 -15.16
N GLY A 103 -19.48 -7.73 -16.45
CA GLY A 103 -19.67 -6.70 -17.49
C GLY A 103 -18.55 -5.65 -17.50
N LYS A 104 -18.92 -4.36 -17.52
CA LYS A 104 -17.98 -3.23 -17.51
C LYS A 104 -17.07 -3.14 -16.28
N HIS A 105 -17.43 -3.79 -15.16
CA HIS A 105 -16.65 -3.72 -13.91
C HIS A 105 -15.46 -4.68 -13.90
N PHE A 106 -15.44 -5.70 -14.76
CA PHE A 106 -14.31 -6.61 -14.87
C PHE A 106 -13.01 -5.91 -15.31
N PRO A 107 -12.97 -5.15 -16.44
CA PRO A 107 -11.76 -4.42 -16.82
C PRO A 107 -11.38 -3.34 -15.79
N MET A 108 -12.36 -2.74 -15.11
CA MET A 108 -12.09 -1.78 -14.02
C MET A 108 -11.44 -2.47 -12.82
N ALA A 109 -11.91 -3.65 -12.43
CA ALA A 109 -11.33 -4.44 -11.34
C ALA A 109 -9.89 -4.88 -11.66
N LEU A 110 -9.64 -5.35 -12.88
CA LEU A 110 -8.28 -5.66 -13.33
C LEU A 110 -7.37 -4.43 -13.29
N LYS A 111 -7.86 -3.28 -13.78
CA LYS A 111 -7.11 -2.02 -13.71
C LYS A 111 -6.82 -1.63 -12.26
N ALA A 112 -7.78 -1.76 -11.34
CA ALA A 112 -7.59 -1.46 -9.93
C ALA A 112 -6.54 -2.38 -9.29
N GLY A 113 -6.58 -3.69 -9.58
CA GLY A 113 -5.56 -4.64 -9.11
C GLY A 113 -4.15 -4.35 -9.66
N LEU A 114 -4.06 -3.99 -10.95
CA LEU A 114 -2.82 -3.54 -11.59
C LEU A 114 -2.28 -2.25 -10.94
N SER A 115 -3.16 -1.28 -10.67
CA SER A 115 -2.80 -0.04 -9.98
C SER A 115 -2.31 -0.32 -8.56
N ALA A 116 -2.96 -1.20 -7.81
CA ALA A 116 -2.51 -1.58 -6.47
C ALA A 116 -1.13 -2.26 -6.50
N LEU A 117 -0.88 -3.14 -7.48
CA LEU A 117 0.44 -3.74 -7.68
C LEU A 117 1.49 -2.67 -8.03
N HIS A 118 1.14 -1.72 -8.91
CA HIS A 118 2.04 -0.63 -9.26
C HIS A 118 2.39 0.24 -8.05
N SER A 119 1.39 0.65 -7.26
CA SER A 119 1.61 1.42 -6.02
C SER A 119 2.52 0.67 -5.04
N TYR A 120 2.38 -0.66 -4.96
CA TYR A 120 3.26 -1.50 -4.16
C TYR A 120 4.71 -1.42 -4.63
N VAL A 121 4.96 -1.57 -5.92
CA VAL A 121 6.30 -1.48 -6.51
C VAL A 121 6.92 -0.08 -6.31
N THR A 122 6.12 0.98 -6.46
CA THR A 122 6.57 2.36 -6.19
C THR A 122 6.93 2.54 -4.72
N ALA A 123 6.13 2.01 -3.79
CA ALA A 123 6.41 2.04 -2.36
C ALA A 123 7.75 1.38 -2.01
N HIS A 124 8.02 0.20 -2.56
CA HIS A 124 9.31 -0.48 -2.39
C HIS A 124 10.47 0.31 -2.97
N SER A 125 10.31 0.88 -4.16
CA SER A 125 11.34 1.74 -4.76
C SER A 125 11.64 2.95 -3.87
N PHE A 126 10.62 3.52 -3.24
CA PHE A 126 10.78 4.63 -2.31
C PHE A 126 11.51 4.22 -1.02
N GLU A 127 11.18 3.06 -0.45
CA GLU A 127 11.89 2.50 0.70
C GLU A 127 13.35 2.15 0.39
N GLU A 128 13.61 1.59 -0.80
CA GLU A 128 14.97 1.30 -1.26
C GLU A 128 15.84 2.57 -1.22
N GLU A 129 15.32 3.69 -1.71
CA GLU A 129 16.02 4.98 -1.67
C GLU A 129 16.28 5.46 -0.24
N LEU A 130 15.31 5.31 0.66
CA LEU A 130 15.45 5.71 2.06
C LEU A 130 16.46 4.83 2.82
N VAL A 131 16.47 3.52 2.57
CA VAL A 131 17.43 2.59 3.17
C VAL A 131 18.84 2.85 2.62
N LEU A 132 18.98 3.14 1.32
CA LEU A 132 20.27 3.54 0.75
C LEU A 132 20.78 4.86 1.36
N ALA A 133 19.89 5.84 1.59
CA ALA A 133 20.24 7.10 2.25
C ALA A 133 20.62 6.89 3.73
N LEU A 134 20.03 5.88 4.38
CA LEU A 134 20.37 5.46 5.74
C LEU A 134 21.75 4.79 5.79
N ASP A 135 22.06 3.90 4.85
CA ASP A 135 23.36 3.22 4.78
C ASP A 135 24.53 4.17 4.53
N ALA A 136 24.26 5.30 3.87
CA ALA A 136 25.25 6.35 3.63
C ALA A 136 25.58 7.18 4.88
N LYS A 137 24.91 6.97 6.02
CA LYS A 137 25.21 7.66 7.28
C LYS A 137 26.43 7.03 7.95
N GLU A 138 27.23 7.84 8.66
CA GLU A 138 28.43 7.36 9.38
C GLU A 138 28.08 6.33 10.46
N SER A 139 27.00 6.57 11.21
CA SER A 139 26.46 5.67 12.24
C SER A 139 24.98 5.37 12.00
N PRO A 140 24.62 4.47 11.05
CA PRO A 140 23.21 4.24 10.67
C PRO A 140 22.30 3.82 11.82
N LYS A 141 22.80 2.98 12.74
CA LYS A 141 22.03 2.52 13.91
C LYS A 141 21.71 3.66 14.88
N GLU A 142 22.69 4.49 15.19
CA GLU A 142 22.50 5.65 16.07
C GLU A 142 21.62 6.70 15.39
N PHE A 143 21.76 6.86 14.07
CA PHE A 143 20.92 7.75 13.28
C PHE A 143 19.43 7.37 13.36
N LEU A 144 19.09 6.07 13.31
CA LEU A 144 17.70 5.59 13.42
C LEU A 144 17.03 5.96 14.76
N GLU A 145 17.81 6.12 15.83
CA GLU A 145 17.30 6.51 17.14
C GLU A 145 17.15 8.04 17.28
N SER A 146 17.58 8.82 16.28
CA SER A 146 17.46 10.27 16.34
C SER A 146 16.00 10.74 16.13
N PRO A 147 15.52 11.76 16.87
CA PRO A 147 14.13 12.24 16.76
C PRO A 147 13.73 12.65 15.33
N ASP A 148 14.69 13.24 14.60
CA ASP A 148 14.47 13.76 13.24
C ASP A 148 14.92 12.78 12.15
N ALA A 149 15.18 11.50 12.49
CA ALA A 149 15.74 10.52 11.55
C ALA A 149 14.91 10.43 10.26
N MET A 150 13.58 10.30 10.39
CA MET A 150 12.69 10.19 9.25
C MET A 150 12.64 11.48 8.42
N GLU A 151 12.61 12.65 9.06
CA GLU A 151 12.64 13.95 8.36
C GLU A 151 13.96 14.11 7.57
N LYS A 152 15.09 13.71 8.16
CA LYS A 152 16.40 13.74 7.48
C LYS A 152 16.51 12.73 6.34
N LEU A 153 15.86 11.57 6.43
CA LEU A 153 15.82 10.60 5.33
C LEU A 153 14.92 11.09 4.20
N ILE A 154 13.68 11.49 4.51
CA ILE A 154 12.72 11.92 3.50
C ILE A 154 13.22 13.16 2.74
N SER A 155 13.94 14.07 3.42
CA SER A 155 14.50 15.27 2.79
C SER A 155 15.57 14.98 1.74
N SER A 156 16.19 13.79 1.79
CA SER A 156 17.19 13.34 0.81
C SER A 156 16.57 12.78 -0.47
N VAL A 157 15.27 12.47 -0.46
CA VAL A 157 14.58 11.91 -1.62
C VAL A 157 14.17 13.01 -2.59
N GLU A 158 14.31 12.73 -3.89
CA GLU A 158 13.87 13.62 -4.95
C GLU A 158 12.36 13.88 -4.87
N LYS A 159 11.96 15.14 -5.08
CA LYS A 159 10.56 15.56 -4.99
C LYS A 159 9.65 14.76 -5.91
N SER A 160 10.10 14.48 -7.14
CA SER A 160 9.37 13.68 -8.12
C SER A 160 9.04 12.27 -7.61
N LYS A 161 9.97 11.62 -6.89
CA LYS A 161 9.77 10.29 -6.30
C LYS A 161 8.82 10.34 -5.11
N ALA A 162 8.97 11.34 -4.23
CA ALA A 162 8.06 11.56 -3.11
C ALA A 162 6.62 11.86 -3.59
N ASP A 163 6.48 12.71 -4.60
CA ASP A 163 5.18 13.04 -5.21
C ASP A 163 4.54 11.83 -5.91
N ALA A 164 5.35 10.98 -6.57
CA ALA A 164 4.85 9.75 -7.18
C ALA A 164 4.31 8.79 -6.11
N PHE A 165 5.07 8.56 -5.04
CA PHE A 165 4.63 7.73 -3.92
C PHE A 165 3.35 8.25 -3.26
N ARG A 166 3.28 9.56 -2.97
CA ARG A 166 2.08 10.21 -2.42
C ARG A 166 0.85 10.00 -3.30
N LYS A 167 0.98 10.22 -4.61
CA LYS A 167 -0.12 10.02 -5.57
C LYS A 167 -0.57 8.55 -5.62
N ASP A 168 0.35 7.61 -5.54
CA ASP A 168 0.04 6.18 -5.54
C ASP A 168 -0.72 5.76 -4.27
N VAL A 169 -0.33 6.27 -3.10
CA VAL A 169 -1.07 6.08 -1.84
C VAL A 169 -2.48 6.66 -1.94
N GLY A 170 -2.61 7.89 -2.46
CA GLY A 170 -3.90 8.52 -2.69
C GLY A 170 -4.79 7.74 -3.66
N ALA A 171 -4.21 7.20 -4.75
CA ALA A 171 -4.92 6.36 -5.70
C ALA A 171 -5.41 5.04 -5.08
N LEU A 172 -4.59 4.42 -4.23
CA LEU A 172 -4.95 3.20 -3.50
C LEU A 172 -6.17 3.44 -2.60
N PHE A 173 -6.15 4.50 -1.79
CA PHE A 173 -7.30 4.89 -0.98
C PHE A 173 -8.51 5.31 -1.83
N GLY A 174 -8.27 5.93 -2.98
CA GLY A 174 -9.30 6.26 -3.96
C GLY A 174 -10.09 5.04 -4.46
N ILE A 175 -9.44 3.88 -4.62
CA ILE A 175 -10.12 2.63 -4.99
C ILE A 175 -11.17 2.25 -3.94
N PHE A 176 -10.87 2.42 -2.66
CA PHE A 176 -11.79 2.08 -1.57
C PHE A 176 -13.03 2.97 -1.50
N SER A 177 -12.98 4.16 -2.11
CA SER A 177 -14.14 5.07 -2.18
C SER A 177 -15.27 4.55 -3.09
N ASP A 178 -14.96 3.69 -4.06
CA ASP A 178 -15.97 3.06 -4.93
C ASP A 178 -16.43 1.72 -4.35
N ARG A 179 -17.48 1.80 -3.52
CA ARG A 179 -18.06 0.63 -2.83
C ARG A 179 -18.49 -0.48 -3.78
N GLU A 180 -19.03 -0.14 -4.95
CA GLU A 180 -19.49 -1.15 -5.91
C GLU A 180 -18.31 -1.83 -6.59
N LEU A 181 -17.30 -1.06 -7.00
CA LEU A 181 -16.06 -1.59 -7.57
C LEU A 181 -15.36 -2.53 -6.59
N VAL A 182 -15.15 -2.12 -5.33
CA VAL A 182 -14.50 -2.95 -4.31
C VAL A 182 -15.27 -4.27 -4.11
N ARG A 183 -16.60 -4.21 -3.99
CA ARG A 183 -17.43 -5.42 -3.84
C ARG A 183 -17.27 -6.37 -5.03
N LYS A 184 -17.21 -5.83 -6.26
CA LYS A 184 -17.00 -6.64 -7.47
C LYS A 184 -15.60 -7.23 -7.53
N ILE A 185 -14.56 -6.49 -7.11
CA ILE A 185 -13.19 -7.01 -7.02
C ILE A 185 -13.14 -8.19 -6.04
N ILE A 186 -13.72 -8.04 -4.84
CA ILE A 186 -13.77 -9.11 -3.84
C ILE A 186 -14.41 -10.38 -4.43
N LEU A 187 -15.58 -10.25 -5.08
CA LEU A 187 -16.26 -11.39 -5.70
C LEU A 187 -15.43 -12.07 -6.80
N ILE A 188 -14.71 -11.28 -7.61
CA ILE A 188 -13.81 -11.82 -8.65
C ILE A 188 -12.67 -12.61 -8.00
N MET A 189 -12.04 -12.06 -6.96
CA MET A 189 -10.91 -12.70 -6.28
C MET A 189 -11.34 -13.97 -5.52
N GLU A 190 -12.53 -13.98 -4.92
CA GLU A 190 -13.11 -15.17 -4.27
C GLU A 190 -13.45 -16.26 -5.30
N ASP A 191 -14.07 -15.90 -6.44
CA ASP A 191 -14.32 -16.84 -7.55
C ASP A 191 -13.00 -17.47 -8.05
N ILE A 192 -11.91 -16.68 -8.10
CA ILE A 192 -10.57 -17.15 -8.48
C ILE A 192 -10.03 -18.14 -7.45
N LEU A 193 -10.11 -17.83 -6.14
CA LEU A 193 -9.66 -18.72 -5.07
C LEU A 193 -10.33 -20.08 -5.12
N VAL A 194 -11.66 -20.12 -5.25
CA VAL A 194 -12.43 -21.39 -5.35
C VAL A 194 -11.92 -22.25 -6.51
N LYS A 195 -11.56 -21.63 -7.63
CA LYS A 195 -11.02 -22.35 -8.79
C LYS A 195 -9.59 -22.81 -8.58
N MET A 196 -8.77 -22.01 -7.92
CA MET A 196 -7.40 -22.41 -7.57
C MET A 196 -7.40 -23.64 -6.64
N GLU A 197 -8.39 -23.75 -5.75
CA GLU A 197 -8.57 -24.96 -4.92
C GLU A 197 -8.85 -26.22 -5.75
N SER A 198 -9.68 -26.11 -6.79
CA SER A 198 -9.98 -27.24 -7.69
C SER A 198 -8.82 -27.67 -8.60
N LYS A 199 -7.73 -26.89 -8.67
CA LYS A 199 -6.60 -27.08 -9.59
C LYS A 199 -5.26 -27.07 -8.84
N SER A 200 -5.14 -27.90 -7.81
CA SER A 200 -3.96 -27.99 -6.92
C SER A 200 -2.65 -28.34 -7.62
N SER A 201 -2.68 -28.91 -8.83
CA SER A 201 -1.48 -29.19 -9.64
C SER A 201 -0.92 -27.98 -10.39
N VAL A 202 -1.68 -26.88 -10.46
CA VAL A 202 -1.33 -25.68 -11.24
C VAL A 202 -0.95 -24.50 -10.35
N TYR A 203 -1.56 -24.39 -9.17
CA TYR A 203 -1.39 -23.27 -8.25
C TYR A 203 -0.71 -23.71 -6.95
N THR A 204 0.28 -22.93 -6.53
CA THR A 204 0.99 -23.17 -5.28
C THR A 204 0.17 -22.66 -4.09
N THR A 205 0.56 -23.07 -2.89
CA THR A 205 -0.01 -22.52 -1.65
C THR A 205 0.23 -21.02 -1.54
N ASP A 206 1.40 -20.54 -1.96
CA ASP A 206 1.76 -19.11 -1.91
C ASP A 206 0.87 -18.27 -2.84
N ASP A 207 0.53 -18.80 -4.03
CA ASP A 207 -0.40 -18.16 -4.96
C ASP A 207 -1.78 -17.95 -4.32
N LYS A 208 -2.29 -18.99 -3.62
CA LYS A 208 -3.58 -18.93 -2.93
C LYS A 208 -3.53 -17.98 -1.74
N ASN A 209 -2.45 -18.03 -0.96
CA ASN A 209 -2.23 -17.13 0.17
C ASN A 209 -2.19 -15.67 -0.28
N GLY A 210 -1.55 -15.37 -1.41
CA GLY A 210 -1.47 -14.01 -1.94
C GLY A 210 -2.84 -13.44 -2.32
N ILE A 211 -3.66 -14.20 -3.04
CA ILE A 211 -5.03 -13.78 -3.38
C ILE A 211 -5.90 -13.67 -2.11
N SER A 212 -5.78 -14.62 -1.17
CA SER A 212 -6.52 -14.61 0.10
C SER A 212 -6.18 -13.40 0.96
N LEU A 213 -4.90 -13.00 1.00
CA LEU A 213 -4.46 -11.79 1.69
C LEU A 213 -5.08 -10.55 1.03
N GLY A 214 -5.01 -10.43 -0.29
CA GLY A 214 -5.64 -9.32 -1.02
C GLY A 214 -7.15 -9.22 -0.77
N VAL A 215 -7.88 -10.34 -0.74
CA VAL A 215 -9.32 -10.37 -0.37
C VAL A 215 -9.53 -9.85 1.05
N SER A 216 -8.66 -10.23 1.98
CA SER A 216 -8.77 -9.80 3.38
C SER A 216 -8.54 -8.29 3.51
N ILE A 217 -7.50 -7.75 2.87
CA ILE A 217 -7.22 -6.29 2.83
C ILE A 217 -8.43 -5.53 2.27
N LEU A 218 -9.01 -6.01 1.16
CA LEU A 218 -10.18 -5.36 0.55
C LEU A 218 -11.41 -5.40 1.46
N LYS A 219 -11.65 -6.51 2.17
CA LYS A 219 -12.77 -6.65 3.11
C LYS A 219 -12.60 -5.75 4.32
N GLU A 220 -11.41 -5.72 4.93
CA GLU A 220 -11.16 -4.88 6.10
C GLU A 220 -11.20 -3.39 5.76
N GLY A 221 -10.58 -2.99 4.65
CA GLY A 221 -10.68 -1.60 4.17
C GLY A 221 -12.14 -1.21 3.93
N ARG A 222 -12.92 -2.09 3.28
CA ARG A 222 -14.35 -1.83 3.04
C ARG A 222 -15.15 -1.60 4.34
N LYS A 223 -14.84 -2.27 5.44
CA LYS A 223 -15.54 -2.04 6.72
C LYS A 223 -15.38 -0.59 7.17
N ILE A 224 -14.20 -0.02 7.02
CA ILE A 224 -13.87 1.35 7.42
C ILE A 224 -14.54 2.35 6.45
N PHE A 225 -14.42 2.12 5.15
CA PHE A 225 -14.98 3.01 4.14
C PHE A 225 -16.52 2.94 4.04
N ASP A 226 -17.16 1.82 4.35
CA ASP A 226 -18.63 1.72 4.36
C ASP A 226 -19.27 2.63 5.43
N LEU A 227 -18.52 3.02 6.46
CA LEU A 227 -18.96 3.93 7.53
C LEU A 227 -18.90 5.41 7.15
N MET A 228 -18.26 5.76 6.03
CA MET A 228 -18.06 7.15 5.59
C MET A 228 -18.99 7.52 4.43
N THR A 229 -19.46 8.76 4.44
CA THR A 229 -20.07 9.43 3.28
C THR A 229 -19.02 9.70 2.18
N LYS A 230 -19.47 10.02 0.96
CA LYS A 230 -18.54 10.34 -0.14
C LYS A 230 -17.75 11.62 0.15
N GLU A 231 -18.39 12.55 0.83
CA GLU A 231 -17.82 13.83 1.24
C GLU A 231 -16.72 13.60 2.30
N GLU A 232 -16.97 12.76 3.31
CA GLU A 232 -15.97 12.37 4.31
C GLU A 232 -14.80 11.63 3.68
N MET A 233 -15.05 10.70 2.74
CA MET A 233 -13.98 10.03 1.99
C MET A 233 -13.11 11.02 1.22
N SER A 234 -13.75 12.00 0.57
CA SER A 234 -13.02 13.03 -0.17
C SER A 234 -12.16 13.88 0.76
N LEU A 235 -12.68 14.24 1.94
CA LEU A 235 -11.91 14.97 2.96
C LEU A 235 -10.74 14.14 3.48
N VAL A 236 -10.92 12.84 3.74
CA VAL A 236 -9.82 11.94 4.13
C VAL A 236 -8.72 11.89 3.08
N LEU A 237 -9.08 11.74 1.80
CA LEU A 237 -8.09 11.72 0.71
C LEU A 237 -7.32 13.04 0.60
N GLN A 238 -8.01 14.18 0.75
CA GLN A 238 -7.39 15.50 0.78
C GLN A 238 -6.46 15.66 1.99
N ALA A 239 -6.86 15.15 3.16
CA ALA A 239 -6.06 15.18 4.37
C ALA A 239 -4.76 14.40 4.20
N ILE A 240 -4.82 13.17 3.69
CA ILE A 240 -3.64 12.35 3.40
C ILE A 240 -2.68 13.10 2.46
N ASP A 241 -3.20 13.59 1.33
CA ASP A 241 -2.37 14.30 0.36
C ASP A 241 -1.68 15.53 0.95
N LYS A 242 -2.44 16.35 1.70
CA LYS A 242 -1.95 17.59 2.30
C LYS A 242 -0.95 17.36 3.43
N ILE A 243 -1.21 16.39 4.31
CA ILE A 243 -0.33 16.05 5.44
C ILE A 243 1.00 15.49 4.94
N GLU A 244 0.96 14.55 3.99
CA GLU A 244 2.17 13.95 3.44
C GLU A 244 3.01 14.97 2.65
N GLU A 245 2.37 15.87 1.90
CA GLU A 245 3.07 16.97 1.21
C GLU A 245 3.73 17.94 2.19
N ASN A 246 2.99 18.41 3.19
CA ASN A 246 3.51 19.33 4.18
C ASN A 246 4.68 18.70 4.96
N PHE A 247 4.57 17.42 5.34
CA PHE A 247 5.66 16.70 6.01
C PHE A 247 6.94 16.66 5.16
N TYR A 248 6.83 16.32 3.87
CA TYR A 248 7.97 16.34 2.96
C TYR A 248 8.57 17.74 2.81
N GLN A 249 7.74 18.77 2.63
CA GLN A 249 8.18 20.15 2.46
C GLN A 249 8.92 20.67 3.70
N SER A 250 8.34 20.50 4.90
CA SER A 250 8.97 20.91 6.15
C SER A 250 10.28 20.18 6.41
N ALA A 251 10.37 18.89 6.09
CA ALA A 251 11.62 18.13 6.17
C ALA A 251 12.69 18.68 5.21
N CYS A 252 12.31 18.99 3.96
CA CYS A 252 13.22 19.64 3.01
C CYS A 252 13.68 21.02 3.48
N GLU A 253 12.77 21.87 3.96
CA GLU A 253 13.12 23.21 4.45
C GLU A 253 14.10 23.18 5.63
N ARG A 254 13.96 22.18 6.50
CA ARG A 254 14.81 22.00 7.68
C ARG A 254 16.18 21.38 7.35
N PHE A 255 16.21 20.35 6.51
CA PHE A 255 17.39 19.47 6.40
C PHE A 255 18.01 19.39 5.01
N ARG A 256 17.35 19.89 3.97
CA ARG A 256 17.94 19.94 2.63
C ARG A 256 18.89 21.12 2.57
N THR A 257 20.18 20.85 2.70
CA THR A 257 21.23 21.83 2.44
C THR A 257 21.10 22.35 1.01
N LYS A 258 21.17 23.68 0.85
CA LYS A 258 21.26 24.34 -0.46
C LYS A 258 22.53 23.95 -1.19
#